data_AF-A0ABD4VUL2-F1
#
_entry.id   AF-A0ABD4VUL2-F1
#
_cell.length_a   1.000
_cell.length_b   1.000
_cell.length_c   1.000
_cell.angle_alpha   90.00
_cell.angle_beta   90.00
_cell.angle_gamma   90.00
#
_symmetry.space_group_name_H-M   'P 1'
#
loop_
_entity.id
_entity.type
_entity.pdbx_description
1 polymer ?
#
loop_
_entity_poly.entity_id
_entity_poly.type
_entity_poly.pdbx_seq_one_letter_code
_entity_poly.pdbx_strand_id
1 'polypeptide(L)'
;MYNLFIVVNVDWFFLSHRKDIALTTQKSGYNVTIVTKDTGKKKDIEALGLKVIDLPMNRSGQNLLEELHTCWFLYHLYRRENPDIVHHVGLKTILWGTLAAKLANVHGIVNAVSGLGIFFSEGNRSVISKLLPKVLRFSHYRNNVAVIFQNDEDKSLFLKYQIIKESQAYKIKGSGVDLNQYNYTPEPEEGKIKVLLTARMIVEKGIFILIDSAIKLREQYQGKVQFLLCGGLDDNPMAIKESELQAVCDGKYIKWLGYRTDVLDLLKGCHIVAFPSYYKEG
;
A
#
# COMPACT_ATOMS: atom_id res chain seq x y z
N MET A 1 -8.00 11.73 27.26
CA MET A 1 -8.08 10.68 26.23
C MET A 1 -7.83 11.37 24.89
N TYR A 2 -6.80 10.99 24.15
CA TYR A 2 -6.46 11.64 22.86
C TYR A 2 -7.33 11.09 21.73
N ASN A 3 -7.80 11.96 20.84
CA ASN A 3 -8.52 11.61 19.62
C ASN A 3 -7.54 11.47 18.46
N LEU A 4 -7.46 10.26 17.89
CA LEU A 4 -6.63 9.94 16.73
C LEU A 4 -7.51 9.65 15.51
N PHE A 5 -7.26 10.37 14.42
CA PHE A 5 -7.86 10.05 13.12
C PHE A 5 -6.84 9.33 12.25
N ILE A 6 -7.18 8.16 11.71
CA ILE A 6 -6.36 7.46 10.72
C ILE A 6 -7.05 7.62 9.36
N VAL A 7 -6.36 8.27 8.42
CA VAL A 7 -6.90 8.63 7.11
C VAL A 7 -6.20 7.82 6.04
N VAL A 8 -6.98 7.00 5.34
CA VAL A 8 -6.53 5.96 4.41
C VAL A 8 -7.45 5.94 3.20
N ASN A 9 -6.88 5.79 2.00
CA ASN A 9 -7.66 5.91 0.75
C ASN A 9 -8.89 4.98 0.70
N VAL A 10 -8.75 3.71 1.09
CA VAL A 10 -9.79 2.68 0.98
C VAL A 10 -9.74 1.70 2.16
N ASP A 11 -10.92 1.20 2.56
CA ASP A 11 -11.14 0.35 3.73
C ASP A 11 -10.41 -1.01 3.70
N TRP A 12 -10.35 -1.70 2.57
CA TRP A 12 -9.64 -2.98 2.46
C TRP A 12 -8.12 -2.81 2.66
N PHE A 13 -7.56 -1.66 2.27
CA PHE A 13 -6.15 -1.34 2.49
C PHE A 13 -5.88 -1.07 3.97
N PHE A 14 -6.80 -0.37 4.64
CA PHE A 14 -6.77 -0.21 6.08
C PHE A 14 -6.76 -1.56 6.79
N LEU A 15 -7.72 -2.44 6.48
CA LEU A 15 -7.89 -3.74 7.12
C LEU A 15 -6.65 -4.64 6.98
N SER A 16 -5.96 -4.55 5.86
CA SER A 16 -4.78 -5.36 5.56
C SER A 16 -3.47 -4.80 6.13
N HIS A 17 -3.29 -3.48 6.19
CA HIS A 17 -1.97 -2.88 6.49
C HIS A 17 -1.93 -2.00 7.74
N ARG A 18 -3.08 -1.49 8.22
CA ARG A 18 -3.15 -0.47 9.28
C ARG A 18 -4.08 -0.84 10.43
N LYS A 19 -4.85 -1.92 10.31
CA LYS A 19 -5.73 -2.46 11.34
C LYS A 19 -5.01 -2.63 12.69
N ASP A 20 -3.87 -3.30 12.71
CA ASP A 20 -3.20 -3.63 13.97
C ASP A 20 -2.61 -2.38 14.66
N ILE A 21 -2.22 -1.36 13.90
CA ILE A 21 -1.84 -0.04 14.43
C ILE A 21 -3.04 0.61 15.11
N ALA A 22 -4.22 0.60 14.47
CA ALA A 22 -5.44 1.17 15.04
C ALA A 22 -5.87 0.46 16.33
N LEU A 23 -5.87 -0.87 16.33
CA LEU A 23 -6.25 -1.69 17.49
C LEU A 23 -5.26 -1.54 18.65
N THR A 24 -3.97 -1.53 18.35
CA THR A 24 -2.93 -1.32 19.38
C THR A 24 -3.04 0.07 19.98
N THR A 25 -3.32 1.09 19.16
CA THR A 25 -3.49 2.47 19.63
C THR A 25 -4.76 2.63 20.47
N GLN A 26 -5.85 1.97 20.08
CA GLN A 26 -7.09 1.93 20.86
C GLN A 26 -6.86 1.26 22.22
N LYS A 27 -6.15 0.12 22.27
CA LYS A 27 -5.77 -0.55 23.52
C LYS A 27 -4.91 0.32 24.43
N SER A 28 -4.10 1.21 23.86
CA SER A 28 -3.32 2.21 24.60
C SER A 28 -4.16 3.40 25.10
N GLY A 29 -5.48 3.38 24.95
CA GLY A 29 -6.40 4.37 25.51
C GLY A 29 -6.68 5.57 24.61
N TYR A 30 -6.43 5.48 23.31
CA TYR A 30 -6.80 6.52 22.34
C TYR A 30 -8.21 6.27 21.80
N ASN A 31 -8.94 7.35 21.51
CA ASN A 31 -10.17 7.29 20.75
C ASN A 31 -9.84 7.33 19.25
N VAL A 32 -9.90 6.17 18.59
CA VAL A 32 -9.46 6.01 17.19
C VAL A 32 -10.66 6.07 16.24
N THR A 33 -10.59 6.98 15.27
CA THR A 33 -11.55 7.11 14.17
C THR A 33 -10.86 6.84 12.84
N ILE A 34 -11.44 5.99 12.02
CA ILE A 34 -10.95 5.68 10.67
C ILE A 34 -11.70 6.55 9.67
N VAL A 35 -10.97 7.29 8.84
CA VAL A 35 -11.51 8.09 7.75
C VAL A 35 -11.08 7.46 6.43
N THR A 36 -12.01 6.82 5.73
CA THR A 36 -11.68 6.02 4.55
C THR A 36 -12.84 5.86 3.61
N LYS A 37 -12.57 5.61 2.32
CA LYS A 37 -13.62 5.34 1.35
C LYS A 37 -14.24 3.98 1.64
N ASP A 38 -15.55 3.96 1.86
CA ASP A 38 -16.32 2.72 2.02
C ASP A 38 -16.45 2.01 0.67
N THR A 39 -15.90 0.80 0.58
CA THR A 39 -16.04 -0.13 -0.55
C THR A 39 -16.88 -1.35 -0.17
N GLY A 40 -17.62 -1.26 0.93
CA GLY A 40 -18.44 -2.31 1.50
C GLY A 40 -17.84 -2.98 2.73
N LYS A 41 -16.71 -2.47 3.28
CA LYS A 41 -16.04 -3.03 4.46
C LYS A 41 -16.22 -2.19 5.72
N LYS A 42 -17.03 -1.13 5.68
CA LYS A 42 -17.32 -0.30 6.86
C LYS A 42 -17.78 -1.12 8.07
N LYS A 43 -18.73 -2.05 7.89
CA LYS A 43 -19.23 -2.90 8.98
C LYS A 43 -18.15 -3.79 9.58
N ASP A 44 -17.21 -4.28 8.76
CA ASP A 44 -16.09 -5.10 9.23
C ASP A 44 -15.17 -4.28 10.15
N ILE A 45 -14.97 -2.99 9.85
CA ILE A 45 -14.18 -2.07 10.69
C ILE A 45 -14.95 -1.70 11.96
N GLU A 46 -16.25 -1.43 11.86
CA GLU A 46 -17.09 -1.09 13.03
C GLU A 46 -17.19 -2.27 14.02
N ALA A 47 -17.22 -3.52 13.52
CA ALA A 47 -17.20 -4.73 14.34
C ALA A 47 -15.92 -4.87 15.19
N LEU A 48 -14.84 -4.18 14.81
CA LEU A 48 -13.60 -4.09 15.61
C LEU A 48 -13.69 -3.03 16.72
N GLY A 49 -14.82 -2.34 16.88
CA GLY A 49 -15.01 -1.26 17.86
C GLY A 49 -14.42 0.08 17.42
N LEU A 50 -14.19 0.29 16.12
CA LEU A 50 -13.64 1.53 15.57
C LEU A 50 -14.75 2.39 14.94
N LYS A 51 -14.71 3.71 15.17
CA LYS A 51 -15.60 4.66 14.47
C LYS A 51 -15.12 4.82 13.02
N VAL A 52 -16.04 4.84 12.06
CA VAL A 52 -15.72 5.01 10.63
C VAL A 52 -16.44 6.21 10.04
N ILE A 53 -15.70 7.04 9.29
CA ILE A 53 -16.21 8.19 8.54
C ILE A 53 -15.87 7.97 7.06
N ASP A 54 -16.87 8.02 6.19
CA ASP A 54 -16.65 7.85 4.75
C ASP A 54 -15.84 9.03 4.19
N LEU A 55 -14.79 8.71 3.44
CA LEU A 55 -13.94 9.68 2.76
C LEU A 55 -14.41 9.80 1.30
N PRO A 56 -14.90 10.97 0.85
CA PRO A 56 -15.38 11.16 -0.51
C PRO A 56 -14.23 11.32 -1.51
N MET A 57 -13.48 10.24 -1.72
CA MET A 57 -12.23 10.22 -2.48
C MET A 57 -12.21 9.08 -3.49
N ASN A 58 -11.65 9.37 -4.67
CA ASN A 58 -11.43 8.38 -5.73
C ASN A 58 -9.98 7.88 -5.76
N ARG A 59 -9.82 6.56 -5.82
CA ARG A 59 -8.51 5.89 -5.80
C ARG A 59 -7.67 6.22 -7.05
N SER A 60 -8.26 6.08 -8.23
CA SER A 60 -7.59 6.15 -9.53
C SER A 60 -7.79 7.47 -10.30
N GLY A 61 -8.74 8.32 -9.87
CA GLY A 61 -9.04 9.57 -10.54
C GLY A 61 -7.92 10.61 -10.42
N GLN A 62 -7.77 11.46 -11.43
CA GLN A 62 -6.95 12.67 -11.40
C GLN A 62 -7.83 13.94 -11.46
N ASN A 63 -9.13 13.81 -11.18
CA ASN A 63 -10.07 14.90 -11.28
C ASN A 63 -9.78 15.95 -10.19
N LEU A 64 -9.29 17.11 -10.60
CA LEU A 64 -8.91 18.18 -9.69
C LEU A 64 -10.06 18.64 -8.79
N LEU A 65 -11.30 18.63 -9.27
CA LEU A 65 -12.47 19.03 -8.47
C LEU A 65 -12.74 18.05 -7.33
N GLU A 66 -12.59 16.75 -7.59
CA GLU A 66 -12.76 15.70 -6.55
C GLU A 66 -11.65 15.75 -5.51
N GLU A 67 -10.42 16.04 -5.94
CA GLU A 67 -9.26 16.21 -5.05
C GLU A 67 -9.45 17.45 -4.14
N LEU A 68 -9.94 18.56 -4.69
CA LEU A 68 -10.29 19.76 -3.92
C LEU A 68 -11.46 19.51 -2.96
N HIS A 69 -12.49 18.77 -3.41
CA HIS A 69 -13.60 18.36 -2.56
C HIS A 69 -13.11 17.50 -1.38
N THR A 70 -12.16 16.59 -1.62
CA THR A 70 -11.53 15.79 -0.55
C THR A 70 -10.84 16.68 0.48
N CYS A 71 -10.05 17.66 0.03
CA CYS A 71 -9.40 18.62 0.93
C CYS A 71 -10.41 19.45 1.73
N TRP A 72 -11.47 19.94 1.08
CA TRP A 72 -12.54 20.70 1.71
C TRP A 72 -13.28 19.88 2.77
N PHE A 73 -13.61 18.62 2.45
CA PHE A 73 -14.24 17.69 3.38
C PHE A 73 -13.36 17.46 4.63
N LEU A 74 -12.09 17.14 4.43
CA LEU A 74 -11.14 16.91 5.53
C LEU A 74 -10.98 18.16 6.40
N TYR A 75 -10.93 19.35 5.81
CA TYR A 75 -10.86 20.60 6.56
C TYR A 75 -12.06 20.80 7.50
N HIS A 76 -13.28 20.63 6.98
CA HIS A 76 -14.50 20.75 7.80
C HIS A 76 -14.59 19.67 8.86
N LEU A 77 -14.20 18.43 8.52
CA LEU A 77 -14.14 17.32 9.44
C LEU A 77 -13.19 17.62 10.60
N TYR A 78 -11.96 18.05 10.32
CA TYR A 78 -10.97 18.36 11.36
C TYR A 78 -11.37 19.57 12.20
N ARG A 79 -12.02 20.59 11.61
CA ARG A 79 -12.56 21.73 12.36
C ARG A 79 -13.69 21.33 13.31
N ARG A 80 -14.56 20.40 12.90
CA ARG A 80 -15.72 19.95 13.68
C ARG A 80 -15.33 18.98 14.79
N GLU A 81 -14.52 17.98 14.47
CA GLU A 81 -14.17 16.90 15.41
C GLU A 81 -12.91 17.24 16.25
N ASN A 82 -12.11 18.22 15.81
CA ASN A 82 -10.91 18.73 16.47
C ASN A 82 -9.98 17.60 16.99
N PRO A 83 -9.48 16.71 16.10
CA PRO A 83 -8.62 15.61 16.53
C PRO A 83 -7.28 16.14 17.07
N ASP A 84 -6.75 15.47 18.09
CA ASP A 84 -5.43 15.80 18.64
C ASP A 84 -4.31 15.40 17.67
N ILE A 85 -4.49 14.23 17.03
CA ILE A 85 -3.53 13.66 16.08
C ILE A 85 -4.26 13.17 14.83
N VAL A 86 -3.69 13.45 13.67
CA VAL A 86 -4.13 12.85 12.41
C VAL A 86 -2.98 12.07 11.76
N HIS A 87 -3.23 10.79 11.50
CA HIS A 87 -2.34 9.89 10.81
C HIS A 87 -2.79 9.67 9.36
N HIS A 88 -2.11 10.27 8.38
CA HIS A 88 -2.39 10.06 6.96
C HIS A 88 -1.52 8.94 6.38
N VAL A 89 -2.09 8.10 5.53
CA VAL A 89 -1.38 6.96 4.92
C VAL A 89 -1.59 6.96 3.40
N GLY A 90 -0.48 7.19 2.69
CA GLY A 90 -0.46 7.28 1.23
C GLY A 90 -0.43 8.72 0.73
N LEU A 91 0.14 8.92 -0.47
CA LEU A 91 0.48 10.26 -0.96
C LEU A 91 -0.71 11.21 -1.09
N LYS A 92 -1.86 10.75 -1.61
CA LYS A 92 -3.02 11.63 -1.79
C LYS A 92 -3.62 12.09 -0.46
N THR A 93 -3.75 11.20 0.54
CA THR A 93 -4.19 11.60 1.89
C THR A 93 -3.16 12.49 2.57
N ILE A 94 -1.86 12.26 2.35
CA ILE A 94 -0.82 13.14 2.88
C ILE A 94 -0.93 14.54 2.28
N LEU A 95 -1.11 14.64 0.96
CA LEU A 95 -1.22 15.91 0.26
C LEU A 95 -2.40 16.76 0.78
N TRP A 96 -3.61 16.23 0.67
CA TRP A 96 -4.82 16.98 0.98
C TRP A 96 -5.11 17.00 2.48
N GLY A 97 -4.84 15.90 3.18
CA GLY A 97 -5.07 15.79 4.60
C GLY A 97 -4.09 16.65 5.41
N THR A 98 -2.81 16.70 5.07
CA THR A 98 -1.86 17.58 5.78
C THR A 98 -2.18 19.06 5.51
N LEU A 99 -2.58 19.40 4.28
CA LEU A 99 -3.03 20.76 3.96
C LEU A 99 -4.27 21.14 4.77
N ALA A 100 -5.31 20.30 4.74
CA ALA A 100 -6.53 20.48 5.52
C ALA A 100 -6.24 20.59 7.03
N ALA A 101 -5.36 19.74 7.55
CA ALA A 101 -4.98 19.72 8.96
C ALA A 101 -4.17 20.97 9.37
N LYS A 102 -3.36 21.52 8.46
CA LYS A 102 -2.68 22.81 8.68
C LYS A 102 -3.70 23.95 8.74
N LEU A 103 -4.64 24.00 7.79
CA LEU A 103 -5.69 25.03 7.76
C LEU A 103 -6.65 24.91 8.96
N ALA A 104 -6.90 23.70 9.44
CA ALA A 104 -7.75 23.43 10.59
C ALA A 104 -7.05 23.59 11.96
N ASN A 105 -5.73 23.85 11.98
CA ASN A 105 -4.90 23.92 13.19
C ASN A 105 -4.86 22.64 14.04
N VAL A 106 -4.95 21.46 13.42
CA VAL A 106 -4.76 20.16 14.09
C VAL A 106 -3.38 20.10 14.74
N HIS A 107 -3.26 19.65 15.98
CA HIS A 107 -2.01 19.73 16.73
C HIS A 107 -0.90 18.81 16.20
N GLY A 108 -1.15 17.50 16.12
CA GLY A 108 -0.15 16.49 15.73
C GLY A 108 -0.43 15.83 14.39
N ILE A 109 0.61 15.68 13.57
CA ILE A 109 0.53 15.02 12.25
C ILE A 109 1.50 13.85 12.16
N VAL A 110 1.01 12.71 11.69
CA VAL A 110 1.84 11.55 11.33
C VAL A 110 1.54 11.18 9.88
N ASN A 111 2.52 11.22 9.00
CA ASN A 111 2.34 10.90 7.59
C ASN A 111 3.13 9.64 7.25
N ALA A 112 2.46 8.54 6.87
CA ALA A 112 3.13 7.33 6.39
C ALA A 112 3.15 7.30 4.85
N VAL A 113 4.34 7.43 4.29
CA VAL A 113 4.59 7.28 2.86
C VAL A 113 4.63 5.79 2.54
N SER A 114 3.64 5.31 1.79
CA SER A 114 3.52 3.93 1.31
C SER A 114 3.68 3.87 -0.21
N GLY A 115 4.73 4.52 -0.71
CA GLY A 115 5.00 4.75 -2.12
C GLY A 115 4.54 6.13 -2.63
N LEU A 116 5.37 6.73 -3.49
CA LEU A 116 5.15 8.06 -4.08
C LEU A 116 4.33 8.06 -5.38
N GLY A 117 4.07 6.88 -5.95
CA GLY A 117 3.37 6.74 -7.22
C GLY A 117 4.02 7.52 -8.37
N ILE A 118 3.24 7.76 -9.43
CA ILE A 118 3.70 8.42 -10.68
C ILE A 118 3.97 9.92 -10.47
N PHE A 119 3.49 10.52 -9.37
CA PHE A 119 3.58 11.98 -9.13
C PHE A 119 5.01 12.49 -8.99
N PHE A 120 5.93 11.62 -8.60
CA PHE A 120 7.35 11.91 -8.44
C PHE A 120 8.26 11.15 -9.43
N SER A 121 7.67 10.49 -10.43
CA SER A 121 8.45 9.83 -11.49
C SER A 121 9.11 10.89 -12.39
N GLU A 122 10.41 10.70 -12.69
CA GLU A 122 11.27 11.64 -13.43
C GLU A 122 10.76 11.96 -14.85
N GLY A 123 9.81 11.19 -15.40
CA GLY A 123 9.16 11.43 -16.68
C GLY A 123 7.92 12.34 -16.66
N ASN A 124 7.36 12.64 -15.48
CA ASN A 124 6.07 13.34 -15.39
C ASN A 124 6.25 14.87 -15.43
N ARG A 125 6.28 15.44 -16.64
CA ARG A 125 6.48 16.88 -16.92
C ARG A 125 5.22 17.76 -16.74
N SER A 126 4.16 17.24 -16.12
CA SER A 126 2.94 18.01 -15.87
C SER A 126 3.21 19.20 -14.94
N VAL A 127 2.51 20.33 -15.14
CA VAL A 127 2.55 21.48 -14.22
C VAL A 127 2.23 21.06 -12.77
N ILE A 128 1.44 20.01 -12.61
CA ILE A 128 1.06 19.41 -11.33
C ILE A 128 2.28 18.89 -10.56
N SER A 129 3.28 18.28 -11.24
CA SER A 129 4.47 17.74 -10.57
C SER A 129 5.40 18.84 -10.03
N LYS A 130 5.32 20.05 -10.58
CA LYS A 130 6.05 21.23 -10.06
C LYS A 130 5.33 21.91 -8.88
N LEU A 131 4.00 21.84 -8.85
CA LEU A 131 3.20 22.45 -7.79
C LEU A 131 3.14 21.57 -6.54
N LEU A 132 3.10 20.26 -6.71
CA LEU A 132 2.94 19.30 -5.63
C LEU A 132 3.99 19.46 -4.51
N PRO A 133 5.31 19.57 -4.78
CA PRO A 133 6.30 19.79 -3.74
C PRO A 133 6.09 21.10 -2.98
N LYS A 134 5.57 22.16 -3.63
CA LYS A 134 5.30 23.45 -2.97
C LYS A 134 4.14 23.33 -1.99
N VAL A 135 3.07 22.64 -2.37
CA VAL A 135 1.92 22.38 -1.48
C VAL A 135 2.32 21.49 -0.31
N LEU A 136 3.10 20.44 -0.57
CA LEU A 136 3.63 19.58 0.49
C LEU A 136 4.54 20.36 1.44
N ARG A 137 5.48 21.15 0.93
CA ARG A 137 6.34 22.00 1.75
C ARG A 137 5.54 22.99 2.59
N PHE A 138 4.55 23.66 2.00
CA PHE A 138 3.68 24.57 2.75
C PHE A 138 2.92 23.83 3.86
N SER A 139 2.29 22.70 3.56
CA SER A 139 1.50 21.92 4.53
C SER A 139 2.34 21.32 5.66
N HIS A 140 3.58 20.90 5.37
CA HIS A 140 4.50 20.28 6.32
C HIS A 140 5.35 21.28 7.10
N TYR A 141 5.36 22.57 6.73
CA TYR A 141 6.03 23.62 7.50
C TYR A 141 5.30 23.90 8.82
N ARG A 142 5.59 23.06 9.83
CA ARG A 142 5.07 23.09 11.21
C ARG A 142 5.97 22.25 12.13
N ASN A 143 5.87 22.46 13.44
CA ASN A 143 6.74 21.78 14.42
C ASN A 143 6.33 20.32 14.69
N ASN A 144 5.03 20.06 14.84
CA ASN A 144 4.51 18.75 15.26
C ASN A 144 4.09 17.88 14.07
N VAL A 145 5.07 17.51 13.24
CA VAL A 145 4.88 16.56 12.13
C VAL A 145 5.97 15.51 12.14
N ALA A 146 5.56 14.25 12.05
CA ALA A 146 6.42 13.10 11.83
C ALA A 146 6.07 12.44 10.50
N VAL A 147 7.07 12.08 9.70
CA VAL A 147 6.89 11.42 8.41
C VAL A 147 7.62 10.09 8.42
N ILE A 148 6.86 9.02 8.21
CA ILE A 148 7.31 7.63 8.21
C ILE A 148 7.59 7.20 6.77
N PHE A 149 8.77 6.64 6.54
CA PHE A 149 9.23 6.10 5.26
C PHE A 149 9.60 4.63 5.38
N GLN A 150 9.46 3.87 4.29
CA GLN A 150 9.84 2.46 4.19
C GLN A 150 11.11 2.24 3.36
N ASN A 151 11.50 3.21 2.52
CA ASN A 151 12.69 3.17 1.68
C ASN A 151 13.45 4.52 1.74
N ASP A 152 14.73 4.51 1.35
CA ASP A 152 15.59 5.70 1.43
C ASP A 152 15.34 6.67 0.28
N GLU A 153 14.84 6.18 -0.85
CA GLU A 153 14.55 6.95 -2.05
C GLU A 153 13.44 7.97 -1.79
N ASP A 154 12.32 7.52 -1.21
CA ASP A 154 11.17 8.35 -0.86
C ASP A 154 11.56 9.41 0.20
N LYS A 155 12.33 8.99 1.21
CA LYS A 155 12.88 9.89 2.24
C LYS A 155 13.77 10.96 1.58
N SER A 156 14.70 10.53 0.75
CA SER A 156 15.65 11.43 0.06
C SER A 156 14.93 12.45 -0.81
N LEU A 157 13.82 12.05 -1.43
CA LEU A 157 13.03 12.96 -2.25
C LEU A 157 12.33 14.05 -1.44
N PHE A 158 11.74 13.67 -0.29
CA PHE A 158 11.11 14.61 0.63
C PHE A 158 12.11 15.64 1.18
N LEU A 159 13.33 15.22 1.48
CA LEU A 159 14.42 16.10 1.92
C LEU A 159 14.94 16.99 0.78
N LYS A 160 15.15 16.43 -0.42
CA LYS A 160 15.60 17.16 -1.61
C LYS A 160 14.67 18.31 -1.98
N TYR A 161 13.35 18.08 -1.89
CA TYR A 161 12.35 19.13 -2.15
C TYR A 161 12.07 20.02 -0.94
N GLN A 162 12.80 19.85 0.17
CA GLN A 162 12.64 20.61 1.41
C GLN A 162 11.21 20.55 1.94
N ILE A 163 10.53 19.41 1.76
CA ILE A 163 9.18 19.18 2.28
C ILE A 163 9.24 19.03 3.80
N ILE A 164 10.26 18.34 4.29
CA ILE A 164 10.52 18.12 5.73
C ILE A 164 12.00 18.36 6.07
N LYS A 165 12.27 18.44 7.38
CA LYS A 165 13.61 18.37 7.97
C LYS A 165 13.97 16.92 8.32
N GLU A 166 15.27 16.64 8.45
CA GLU A 166 15.77 15.32 8.87
C GLU A 166 15.16 14.87 10.21
N SER A 167 14.98 15.78 11.16
CA SER A 167 14.38 15.51 12.47
C SER A 167 12.90 15.09 12.42
N GLN A 168 12.25 15.27 11.28
CA GLN A 168 10.86 14.89 11.05
C GLN A 168 10.75 13.54 10.33
N ALA A 169 11.86 12.96 9.86
CA ALA A 169 11.89 11.74 9.08
C ALA A 169 12.16 10.50 9.94
N TYR A 170 11.29 9.50 9.85
CA TYR A 170 11.40 8.23 10.57
C TYR A 170 11.37 7.08 9.56
N LYS A 171 12.40 6.24 9.54
CA LYS A 171 12.44 5.06 8.68
C LYS A 171 12.00 3.83 9.46
N ILE A 172 11.08 3.05 8.90
CA ILE A 172 10.67 1.74 9.42
C ILE A 172 10.98 0.65 8.41
N LYS A 173 11.04 -0.60 8.86
CA LYS A 173 11.37 -1.76 8.01
C LYS A 173 10.23 -2.21 7.08
N GLY A 174 9.01 -1.73 7.33
CA GLY A 174 7.81 -2.11 6.57
C GLY A 174 6.55 -2.06 7.41
N SER A 175 5.44 -2.55 6.88
CA SER A 175 4.16 -2.63 7.60
C SER A 175 4.10 -3.75 8.65
N GLY A 176 5.05 -4.68 8.63
CA GLY A 176 5.09 -5.84 9.53
C GLY A 176 4.17 -6.98 9.08
N VAL A 177 4.25 -8.11 9.78
CA VAL A 177 3.39 -9.29 9.60
C VAL A 177 3.14 -9.92 10.98
N ASP A 178 1.95 -10.48 11.19
CA ASP A 178 1.64 -11.21 12.42
C ASP A 178 2.35 -12.56 12.43
N LEU A 179 3.34 -12.71 13.31
CA LEU A 179 4.15 -13.94 13.44
C LEU A 179 3.37 -15.11 14.05
N ASN A 180 2.22 -14.88 14.69
CA ASN A 180 1.33 -15.96 15.12
C ASN A 180 0.56 -16.53 13.92
N GLN A 181 0.18 -15.67 12.96
CA GLN A 181 -0.50 -16.09 11.74
C GLN A 181 0.50 -16.66 10.70
N TYR A 182 1.65 -16.00 10.54
CA TYR A 182 2.74 -16.40 9.64
C TYR A 182 3.87 -17.05 10.44
N ASN A 183 3.52 -18.11 11.17
CA ASN A 183 4.46 -18.88 11.94
C ASN A 183 5.30 -19.79 11.04
N TYR A 184 6.50 -20.16 11.51
CA TYR A 184 7.35 -21.13 10.83
C TYR A 184 6.58 -22.44 10.57
N THR A 185 6.70 -22.95 9.35
CA THR A 185 6.11 -24.23 8.92
C THR A 185 7.20 -25.02 8.19
N PRO A 186 7.39 -26.32 8.48
CA PRO A 186 8.33 -27.17 7.74
C PRO A 186 8.00 -27.22 6.25
N GLU A 187 9.03 -27.35 5.41
CA GLU A 187 8.83 -27.52 3.97
C GLU A 187 8.16 -28.87 3.64
N PRO A 188 7.35 -28.94 2.58
CA PRO A 188 6.79 -30.22 2.13
C PRO A 188 7.90 -31.19 1.68
N GLU A 189 7.92 -32.39 2.28
CA GLU A 189 8.93 -33.42 1.97
C GLU A 189 8.66 -34.19 0.66
N GLU A 190 7.39 -34.27 0.27
CA GLU A 190 6.96 -35.05 -0.89
C GLU A 190 6.43 -34.18 -2.04
N GLY A 191 6.58 -34.71 -3.25
CA GLY A 191 6.09 -34.10 -4.48
C GLY A 191 7.13 -33.22 -5.17
N LYS A 192 6.66 -32.29 -6.01
CA LYS A 192 7.51 -31.37 -6.76
C LYS A 192 7.95 -30.20 -5.88
N ILE A 193 9.16 -29.72 -6.11
CA ILE A 193 9.59 -28.41 -5.60
C ILE A 193 8.69 -27.34 -6.21
N LYS A 194 8.01 -26.56 -5.39
CA LYS A 194 7.10 -25.51 -5.85
C LYS A 194 7.74 -24.15 -5.68
N VAL A 195 7.82 -23.43 -6.79
CA VAL A 195 8.25 -22.02 -6.85
C VAL A 195 7.01 -21.16 -6.97
N LEU A 196 6.74 -20.33 -5.95
CA LEU A 196 5.55 -19.50 -5.87
C LEU A 196 5.90 -18.03 -6.12
N LEU A 197 5.18 -17.40 -7.04
CA LEU A 197 5.12 -15.95 -7.17
C LEU A 197 3.74 -15.47 -6.72
N THR A 198 3.70 -14.52 -5.79
CA THR A 198 2.46 -13.86 -5.33
C THR A 198 2.52 -12.38 -5.71
N ALA A 199 1.81 -11.97 -6.76
CA ALA A 199 1.78 -10.58 -7.19
C ALA A 199 0.55 -10.30 -8.04
N ARG A 200 0.16 -9.04 -8.24
CA ARG A 200 -0.78 -8.69 -9.31
C ARG A 200 -0.15 -9.02 -10.66
N MET A 201 -0.94 -9.49 -11.63
CA MET A 201 -0.46 -9.86 -12.97
C MET A 201 -0.15 -8.61 -13.79
N ILE A 202 0.95 -7.94 -13.43
CA ILE A 202 1.43 -6.68 -13.99
C ILE A 202 2.87 -6.89 -14.45
N VAL A 203 3.21 -6.40 -15.64
CA VAL A 203 4.51 -6.68 -16.29
C VAL A 203 5.69 -6.37 -15.37
N GLU A 204 5.68 -5.24 -14.65
CA GLU A 204 6.80 -4.82 -13.78
C GLU A 204 6.97 -5.67 -12.50
N LYS A 205 6.02 -6.56 -12.20
CA LYS A 205 6.19 -7.59 -11.17
C LYS A 205 7.07 -8.77 -11.64
N GLY A 206 7.56 -8.73 -12.88
CA GLY A 206 8.54 -9.68 -13.39
C GLY A 206 7.98 -11.07 -13.70
N ILE A 207 6.68 -11.18 -13.96
CA ILE A 207 6.02 -12.47 -14.25
C ILE A 207 6.66 -13.14 -15.45
N PHE A 208 6.88 -12.42 -16.55
CA PHE A 208 7.50 -12.97 -17.75
C PHE A 208 8.98 -13.34 -17.54
N ILE A 209 9.70 -12.62 -16.66
CA ILE A 209 11.08 -12.99 -16.29
C ILE A 209 11.08 -14.37 -15.63
N LEU A 210 10.16 -14.62 -14.69
CA LEU A 210 10.05 -15.92 -14.05
C LEU A 210 9.62 -17.03 -15.02
N ILE A 211 8.68 -16.73 -15.92
CA ILE A 211 8.22 -17.68 -16.95
C ILE A 211 9.37 -18.05 -17.89
N ASP A 212 10.14 -17.07 -18.36
CA ASP A 212 11.30 -17.29 -19.22
C ASP A 212 12.37 -18.14 -18.51
N SER A 213 12.63 -17.87 -17.23
CA SER A 213 13.50 -18.71 -16.40
C SER A 213 12.96 -20.14 -16.27
N ALA A 214 11.65 -20.30 -16.04
CA ALA A 214 11.02 -21.62 -15.95
C ALA A 214 11.15 -22.39 -17.27
N ILE A 215 10.90 -21.75 -18.42
CA ILE A 215 11.03 -22.35 -19.75
C ILE A 215 12.46 -22.83 -20.00
N LYS A 216 13.48 -22.02 -19.68
CA LYS A 216 14.90 -22.40 -19.82
C LYS A 216 15.28 -23.60 -18.96
N LEU A 217 14.66 -23.74 -17.78
CA LEU A 217 14.91 -24.85 -16.86
C LEU A 217 14.08 -26.10 -17.16
N ARG A 218 13.15 -26.04 -18.13
CA ARG A 218 12.15 -27.09 -18.34
C ARG A 218 12.79 -28.44 -18.65
N GLU A 219 13.75 -28.51 -19.56
CA GLU A 219 14.37 -29.79 -19.95
C GLU A 219 14.98 -30.54 -18.75
N GLN A 220 15.62 -29.82 -17.82
CA GLN A 220 16.30 -30.40 -16.67
C GLN A 220 15.35 -30.69 -15.48
N TYR A 221 14.33 -29.86 -15.29
CA TYR A 221 13.51 -29.84 -14.07
C TYR A 221 12.03 -30.19 -14.29
N GLN A 222 11.59 -30.42 -15.52
CA GLN A 222 10.25 -30.90 -15.79
C GLN A 222 10.00 -32.22 -15.06
N GLY A 223 8.92 -32.27 -14.29
CA GLY A 223 8.59 -33.42 -13.43
C GLY A 223 9.13 -33.30 -12.00
N LYS A 224 10.16 -32.48 -11.74
CA LYS A 224 10.73 -32.23 -10.41
C LYS A 224 10.27 -30.91 -9.79
N VAL A 225 10.06 -29.89 -10.63
CA VAL A 225 9.68 -28.53 -10.21
C VAL A 225 8.30 -28.16 -10.77
N GLN A 226 7.59 -27.29 -10.08
CA GLN A 226 6.36 -26.64 -10.53
C GLN A 226 6.41 -25.14 -10.19
N PHE A 227 6.15 -24.30 -11.18
CA PHE A 227 6.04 -22.85 -11.02
C PHE A 227 4.56 -22.47 -10.87
N LEU A 228 4.26 -21.76 -9.78
CA LEU A 228 2.92 -21.31 -9.41
C LEU A 228 2.86 -19.79 -9.46
N LEU A 229 2.01 -19.26 -10.33
CA LEU A 229 1.75 -17.82 -10.45
C LEU A 229 0.43 -17.52 -9.75
N CYS A 230 0.48 -16.87 -8.59
CA CYS A 230 -0.68 -16.53 -7.78
C CYS A 230 -0.95 -15.03 -7.85
N GLY A 231 -2.11 -14.66 -8.41
CA GLY A 231 -2.48 -13.26 -8.61
C GLY A 231 -3.57 -13.04 -9.64
N GLY A 232 -4.41 -12.04 -9.37
CA GLY A 232 -5.45 -11.60 -10.29
C GLY A 232 -4.92 -10.69 -11.40
N LEU A 233 -5.71 -10.59 -12.46
CA LEU A 233 -5.59 -9.52 -13.46
C LEU A 233 -5.87 -8.16 -12.80
N ASP A 234 -5.44 -7.08 -13.47
CA ASP A 234 -5.59 -5.71 -12.98
C ASP A 234 -6.01 -4.79 -14.14
N ASP A 235 -6.60 -3.64 -13.84
CA ASP A 235 -6.97 -2.63 -14.84
C ASP A 235 -5.78 -1.70 -15.19
N ASN A 236 -4.59 -2.00 -14.67
CA ASN A 236 -3.38 -1.24 -14.97
C ASN A 236 -3.06 -1.23 -16.48
N PRO A 237 -2.58 -0.11 -17.06
CA PRO A 237 -2.12 -0.08 -18.45
C PRO A 237 -1.04 -1.13 -18.79
N MET A 238 -0.24 -1.52 -17.80
CA MET A 238 0.81 -2.55 -17.88
C MET A 238 0.34 -3.90 -17.33
N ALA A 239 -0.98 -4.11 -17.19
CA ALA A 239 -1.53 -5.41 -16.82
C ALA A 239 -1.29 -6.44 -17.93
N ILE A 240 -0.97 -7.66 -17.49
CA ILE A 240 -0.83 -8.81 -18.38
C ILE A 240 -2.23 -9.29 -18.73
N LYS A 241 -2.47 -9.56 -20.02
CA LYS A 241 -3.77 -10.08 -20.48
C LYS A 241 -3.89 -11.55 -20.13
N GLU A 242 -5.13 -11.98 -19.90
CA GLU A 242 -5.44 -13.38 -19.67
C GLU A 242 -4.90 -14.29 -20.78
N SER A 243 -5.09 -13.89 -22.05
CA SER A 243 -4.63 -14.65 -23.21
C SER A 243 -3.11 -14.84 -23.23
N GLU A 244 -2.34 -13.88 -22.73
CA GLU A 244 -0.88 -13.98 -22.66
C GLU A 244 -0.46 -15.02 -21.61
N LEU A 245 -1.12 -15.06 -20.45
CA LEU A 245 -0.87 -16.08 -19.43
C LEU A 245 -1.30 -17.47 -19.90
N GLN A 246 -2.46 -17.59 -20.53
CA GLN A 246 -2.95 -18.87 -21.07
C GLN A 246 -2.04 -19.42 -22.17
N ALA A 247 -1.39 -18.56 -22.97
CA ALA A 247 -0.48 -18.99 -24.02
C ALA A 247 0.81 -19.65 -23.49
N VAL A 248 1.25 -19.28 -22.28
CA VAL A 248 2.54 -19.72 -21.70
C VAL A 248 2.37 -20.70 -20.53
N CYS A 249 1.23 -20.70 -19.86
CA CYS A 249 0.92 -21.61 -18.76
C CYS A 249 0.33 -22.93 -19.29
N ASP A 250 1.06 -24.03 -19.13
CA ASP A 250 0.61 -25.37 -19.52
C ASP A 250 -0.30 -26.05 -18.46
N GLY A 251 -0.51 -25.38 -17.31
CA GLY A 251 -1.32 -25.87 -16.20
C GLY A 251 -0.65 -26.98 -15.37
N LYS A 252 0.57 -27.41 -15.74
CA LYS A 252 1.30 -28.52 -15.10
C LYS A 252 2.66 -28.07 -14.56
N TYR A 253 3.57 -27.63 -15.42
CA TYR A 253 4.91 -27.15 -15.05
C TYR A 253 4.89 -25.67 -14.73
N ILE A 254 4.13 -24.87 -15.49
CA ILE A 254 3.84 -23.46 -15.19
C ILE A 254 2.33 -23.32 -15.05
N LYS A 255 1.87 -22.99 -13.84
CA LYS A 255 0.44 -22.91 -13.51
C LYS A 255 0.10 -21.54 -12.97
N TRP A 256 -0.79 -20.84 -13.66
CA TRP A 256 -1.46 -19.66 -13.13
C TRP A 256 -2.67 -20.07 -12.29
N LEU A 257 -2.71 -19.62 -11.04
CA LEU A 257 -3.73 -19.93 -10.05
C LEU A 257 -4.84 -18.88 -10.00
N GLY A 258 -4.70 -17.76 -10.71
CA GLY A 258 -5.60 -16.62 -10.62
C GLY A 258 -5.51 -15.91 -9.27
N TYR A 259 -6.54 -15.09 -8.97
CA TYR A 259 -6.68 -14.44 -7.68
C TYR A 259 -7.00 -15.45 -6.57
N ARG A 260 -6.32 -15.33 -5.43
CA ARG A 260 -6.43 -16.22 -4.28
C ARG A 260 -6.41 -15.41 -2.99
N THR A 261 -7.21 -15.84 -2.02
CA THR A 261 -7.26 -15.25 -0.67
C THR A 261 -6.55 -16.12 0.37
N ASP A 262 -6.21 -17.36 0.02
CA ASP A 262 -5.56 -18.38 0.85
C ASP A 262 -4.04 -18.43 0.64
N VAL A 263 -3.40 -17.26 0.47
CA VAL A 263 -1.96 -17.15 0.18
C VAL A 263 -1.10 -17.76 1.28
N LEU A 264 -1.53 -17.69 2.55
CA LEU A 264 -0.85 -18.34 3.66
C LEU A 264 -0.74 -19.86 3.47
N ASP A 265 -1.82 -20.51 3.01
CA ASP A 265 -1.82 -21.96 2.78
C ASP A 265 -0.98 -22.32 1.56
N LEU A 266 -0.96 -21.47 0.54
CA LEU A 266 -0.04 -21.62 -0.59
C LEU A 266 1.43 -21.54 -0.15
N LEU A 267 1.78 -20.57 0.69
CA LEU A 267 3.14 -20.42 1.22
C LEU A 267 3.60 -21.67 1.98
N LYS A 268 2.75 -22.22 2.85
CA LYS A 268 3.03 -23.48 3.59
C LYS A 268 3.27 -24.66 2.65
N GLY A 269 2.62 -24.67 1.50
CA GLY A 269 2.71 -25.74 0.51
C GLY A 269 3.82 -25.57 -0.51
N CYS A 270 4.71 -24.58 -0.38
CA CYS A 270 5.76 -24.25 -1.35
C CYS A 270 7.17 -24.24 -0.73
N HIS A 271 8.17 -24.28 -1.60
CA HIS A 271 9.59 -24.38 -1.20
C HIS A 271 10.34 -23.07 -1.46
N ILE A 272 10.01 -22.37 -2.55
CA ILE A 272 10.70 -21.16 -2.98
C ILE A 272 9.67 -20.07 -3.25
N VAL A 273 9.88 -18.89 -2.67
CA VAL A 273 9.13 -17.67 -3.05
C VAL A 273 9.97 -16.88 -4.04
N ALA A 274 9.45 -16.67 -5.24
CA ALA A 274 10.09 -15.90 -6.30
C ALA A 274 9.60 -14.44 -6.28
N PHE A 275 10.54 -13.49 -6.25
CA PHE A 275 10.26 -12.06 -6.28
C PHE A 275 11.09 -11.35 -7.37
N PRO A 276 10.78 -11.53 -8.66
CA PRO A 276 11.53 -10.99 -9.79
C PRO A 276 11.12 -9.55 -10.17
N SER A 277 10.49 -8.80 -9.25
CA SER A 277 10.04 -7.45 -9.57
C SER A 277 11.23 -6.52 -9.77
N TYR A 278 11.13 -5.69 -10.80
CA TYR A 278 12.09 -4.62 -11.11
C TYR A 278 11.44 -3.23 -11.00
N TYR A 279 10.24 -3.17 -10.41
CA TYR A 279 9.58 -1.94 -10.05
C TYR A 279 9.99 -1.50 -8.63
N LYS A 280 9.82 -0.21 -8.33
CA LYS A 280 10.04 0.29 -6.97
C LYS A 280 8.91 -0.21 -6.05
N GLU A 281 9.25 -1.06 -5.10
CA GLU A 281 8.36 -1.44 -4.00
C GLU A 281 8.39 -0.38 -2.89
N GLY A 282 7.27 -0.18 -2.21
CA GLY A 282 7.12 0.83 -1.14
C GLY A 282 6.33 0.33 0.05
#